data_AF-A0A3M6TIZ0-F1
#
_entry.id   AF-A0A3M6TIZ0-F1
#
_cell.length_a   1.000
_cell.length_b   1.000
_cell.length_c   1.000
_cell.angle_alpha   90.00
_cell.angle_beta   90.00
_cell.angle_gamma   90.00
#
_symmetry.space_group_name_H-M   'P 1'
#
loop_
_entity.id
_entity.type
_entity.pdbx_description
1 polymer ?
#
loop_
_entity_poly.entity_id
_entity_poly.type
_entity_poly.pdbx_seq_one_letter_code
_entity_poly.pdbx_strand_id
1 'polypeptide(L)'
;MATAQVSTDDPSKRNVKVFIQRDYSRGTACRFQNKFPPELEGKLERSQFEQTVNHINEIFDEAEKVGPRTYLEGCLGCVTAYLIFMCIQTQYNKCLKRLADYINEQNQRLQDK
;
A
#
# COMPACT_ATOMS: atom_id res chain seq x y z
N MET A 1 29.87 -15.95 -22.10
CA MET A 1 29.61 -14.56 -21.68
C MET A 1 28.29 -14.15 -22.33
N ALA A 2 27.20 -14.12 -21.57
CA ALA A 2 25.87 -13.81 -22.09
C ALA A 2 25.67 -12.29 -22.06
N THR A 3 25.34 -11.72 -23.22
CA THR A 3 25.07 -10.31 -23.45
C THR A 3 23.76 -9.90 -22.80
N ALA A 4 23.80 -8.91 -21.89
CA ALA A 4 22.63 -8.27 -21.33
C ALA A 4 21.89 -7.48 -22.41
N GLN A 5 20.61 -7.79 -22.63
CA GLN A 5 19.74 -6.97 -23.47
C GLN A 5 19.37 -5.70 -22.71
N VAL A 6 19.91 -4.57 -23.18
CA VAL A 6 19.50 -3.23 -22.77
C VAL A 6 18.10 -2.99 -23.32
N SER A 7 17.10 -2.91 -22.45
CA SER A 7 15.74 -2.50 -22.80
C SER A 7 15.78 -1.04 -23.25
N THR A 8 15.44 -0.80 -24.52
CA THR A 8 15.29 0.55 -25.10
C THR A 8 14.05 1.22 -24.53
N ASP A 9 14.25 2.29 -23.76
CA ASP A 9 13.20 3.16 -23.19
C ASP A 9 12.70 4.13 -24.28
N ASP A 10 11.40 4.12 -24.60
CA ASP A 10 10.76 5.04 -25.54
C ASP A 10 10.57 6.42 -24.87
N PRO A 11 11.18 7.50 -25.40
CA PRO A 11 11.17 8.82 -24.76
C PRO A 11 9.79 9.50 -24.67
N SER A 12 8.76 8.93 -25.30
CA SER A 12 7.42 9.51 -25.40
C SER A 12 6.52 9.20 -24.20
N LYS A 13 6.95 8.32 -23.29
CA LYS A 13 6.16 7.89 -22.12
C LYS A 13 6.98 7.99 -20.83
N ARG A 14 7.45 9.19 -20.50
CA ARG A 14 8.09 9.43 -19.20
C ARG A 14 7.07 9.28 -18.07
N ASN A 15 7.07 8.11 -17.44
CA ASN A 15 6.31 7.85 -16.23
C ASN A 15 6.86 8.74 -15.11
N VAL A 16 6.12 9.81 -14.79
CA VAL A 16 6.46 10.69 -13.67
C VAL A 16 6.21 9.91 -12.38
N LYS A 17 7.28 9.55 -11.67
CA LYS A 17 7.21 8.88 -10.38
C LYS A 17 7.20 9.93 -9.27
N VAL A 18 6.11 9.97 -8.51
CA VAL A 18 5.95 10.87 -7.36
C VAL A 18 6.05 10.05 -6.08
N PHE A 19 6.84 10.51 -5.10
CA PHE A 19 7.03 9.83 -3.83
C PHE A 19 6.27 10.55 -2.72
N ILE A 20 5.47 9.82 -1.96
CA ILE A 20 4.77 10.32 -0.79
C ILE A 20 5.61 9.97 0.45
N GLN A 21 5.90 10.98 1.27
CA GLN A 21 6.72 10.78 2.46
C GLN A 21 5.95 10.12 3.59
N ARG A 22 6.66 9.35 4.41
CA ARG A 22 6.11 8.76 5.64
C ARG A 22 5.79 9.83 6.68
N ASP A 23 4.69 9.65 7.39
CA ASP A 23 4.32 10.42 8.58
C ASP A 23 4.85 9.73 9.84
N TYR A 24 5.75 10.41 10.57
CA TYR A 24 6.36 9.93 11.82
C TYR A 24 5.72 10.53 13.07
N SER A 25 4.68 11.37 12.94
CA SER A 25 4.05 12.05 14.07
C SER A 25 3.44 11.09 15.10
N ARG A 26 3.10 9.87 14.70
CA ARG A 26 2.52 8.81 15.54
C ARG A 26 3.51 7.68 15.86
N GLY A 27 4.81 7.95 15.79
CA GLY A 27 5.86 6.98 16.11
C GLY A 27 6.16 6.02 14.97
N THR A 28 6.21 4.71 15.26
CA THR A 28 6.64 3.67 14.30
C THR A 28 5.52 3.07 13.46
N ALA A 29 4.28 3.54 13.62
CA ALA A 29 3.14 3.10 12.81
C ALA A 29 3.36 3.41 11.32
N CYS A 30 2.88 2.54 10.43
CA CYS A 30 3.00 2.73 8.98
C CYS A 30 1.97 3.76 8.49
N ARG A 31 2.42 4.98 8.17
CA ARG A 31 1.53 6.09 7.78
C ARG A 31 2.17 7.02 6.77
N PHE A 32 1.36 7.62 5.91
CA PHE A 32 1.79 8.54 4.86
C PHE A 32 1.28 9.96 5.11
N GLN A 33 2.07 10.95 4.73
CA GLN A 33 1.68 12.36 4.78
C GLN A 33 0.61 12.66 3.72
N ASN A 34 -0.37 13.48 4.08
CA ASN A 34 -1.42 13.95 3.17
C ASN A 34 -1.06 15.26 2.43
N LYS A 35 0.20 15.71 2.48
CA LYS A 35 0.64 16.90 1.76
C LYS A 35 0.57 16.65 0.25
N PHE A 36 -0.23 17.45 -0.46
CA PHE A 36 -0.38 17.32 -1.91
C PHE A 36 0.94 17.64 -2.63
N PRO A 37 1.47 16.71 -3.45
CA PRO A 37 2.70 16.92 -4.19
C PRO A 37 2.44 17.79 -5.44
N PRO A 38 3.27 18.83 -5.69
CA PRO A 38 3.07 19.74 -6.82
C PRO A 38 3.18 19.05 -8.19
N GLU A 39 3.87 17.92 -8.28
CA GLU A 39 4.02 17.13 -9.51
C GLU A 39 2.71 16.48 -10.00
N LEU A 40 1.70 16.41 -9.12
CA LEU A 40 0.36 15.91 -9.42
C LEU A 40 -0.64 17.03 -9.75
N GLU A 41 -0.23 18.31 -9.70
CA GLU A 41 -1.11 19.42 -10.04
C GLU A 41 -1.61 19.30 -11.48
N GLY A 42 -2.92 19.46 -11.68
CA GLY A 42 -3.57 19.29 -12.98
C GLY A 42 -3.74 17.84 -13.46
N LYS A 43 -3.22 16.84 -12.74
CA LYS A 43 -3.40 15.41 -13.03
C LYS A 43 -4.33 14.72 -12.04
N LEU A 44 -4.33 15.17 -10.79
CA LEU A 44 -5.16 14.61 -9.72
C LEU A 44 -5.78 15.75 -8.91
N GLU A 45 -7.03 15.60 -8.52
CA GLU A 45 -7.69 16.55 -7.64
C GLU A 45 -7.13 16.43 -6.22
N ARG A 46 -6.90 17.57 -5.56
CA ARG A 46 -6.33 17.60 -4.19
C ARG A 46 -7.20 16.85 -3.18
N SER A 47 -8.51 16.98 -3.29
CA SER A 47 -9.50 16.29 -2.45
C SER A 47 -9.42 14.77 -2.60
N GLN A 48 -9.31 14.28 -3.85
CA GLN A 48 -9.19 12.86 -4.15
C GLN A 48 -7.88 12.29 -3.62
N PHE A 49 -6.76 13.01 -3.81
CA PHE A 49 -5.47 12.61 -3.25
C PHE A 49 -5.54 12.45 -1.73
N GLU A 50 -6.09 13.47 -1.04
CA GLU A 50 -6.20 13.45 0.41
C GLU A 50 -7.10 12.31 0.91
N GLN A 51 -8.24 12.09 0.27
CA GLN A 51 -9.13 10.96 0.58
C GLN A 51 -8.44 9.61 0.38
N THR A 52 -7.73 9.42 -0.73
CA THR A 52 -6.97 8.19 -1.01
C THR A 52 -5.90 7.96 0.05
N VAL A 53 -5.07 8.96 0.36
CA VAL A 53 -4.01 8.81 1.37
C VAL A 53 -4.59 8.56 2.77
N ASN A 54 -5.68 9.23 3.13
CA ASN A 54 -6.36 8.98 4.41
C ASN A 54 -6.90 7.55 4.48
N HIS A 55 -7.52 7.04 3.41
CA HIS A 55 -8.01 5.66 3.40
C HIS A 55 -6.88 4.63 3.45
N ILE A 56 -5.77 4.88 2.75
CA ILE A 56 -4.56 4.07 2.85
C ILE A 56 -4.08 3.99 4.30
N ASN A 57 -4.01 5.14 4.98
CA ASN A 57 -3.61 5.23 6.39
C ASN A 57 -4.59 4.49 7.31
N GLU A 58 -5.90 4.55 7.05
CA GLU A 58 -6.91 3.79 7.80
C GLU A 58 -6.70 2.28 7.66
N ILE A 59 -6.39 1.78 6.46
CA ILE A 59 -6.12 0.35 6.23
C ILE A 59 -4.87 -0.10 6.99
N PHE A 60 -3.83 0.75 7.07
CA PHE A 60 -2.65 0.46 7.89
C PHE A 60 -2.96 0.50 9.39
N ASP A 61 -3.73 1.49 9.85
CA ASP A 61 -4.20 1.55 11.23
C ASP A 61 -5.04 0.30 11.59
N GLU A 62 -5.86 -0.21 10.66
CA GLU A 62 -6.59 -1.48 10.81
C GLU A 62 -5.66 -2.70 10.87
N ALA A 63 -4.61 -2.72 10.04
CA ALA A 63 -3.64 -3.81 9.99
C ALA A 63 -2.83 -3.93 11.30
N GLU A 64 -2.61 -2.80 11.97
CA GLU A 64 -1.90 -2.74 13.27
C GLU A 64 -2.81 -3.02 14.47
N LYS A 65 -4.15 -2.95 14.31
CA LYS A 65 -5.08 -3.26 15.40
C LYS A 65 -5.02 -4.74 15.76
N VAL A 66 -4.56 -5.02 16.97
CA VAL A 66 -4.58 -6.36 17.55
C VAL A 66 -5.99 -6.65 18.07
N GLY A 67 -6.73 -7.46 17.33
CA GLY A 67 -8.05 -7.96 17.75
C GLY A 67 -8.01 -9.36 18.38
N PRO A 68 -9.14 -9.86 18.91
CA PRO A 68 -9.24 -11.21 19.48
C PRO A 68 -8.90 -12.31 18.45
N ARG A 69 -9.18 -12.06 17.16
CA ARG A 69 -8.76 -12.94 16.06
C ARG A 69 -7.24 -13.02 15.92
N THR A 70 -6.54 -11.89 15.97
CA THR A 70 -5.08 -11.84 15.88
C THR A 70 -4.44 -12.56 17.07
N TYR A 71 -5.04 -12.46 18.25
CA TYR A 71 -4.61 -13.22 19.42
C TYR A 71 -4.75 -14.74 19.21
N LEU A 72 -5.89 -15.21 18.72
CA LEU A 72 -6.10 -16.63 18.40
C LEU A 72 -5.17 -17.12 17.29
N GLU A 73 -4.95 -16.32 16.24
CA GLU A 73 -3.96 -16.61 15.19
C GLU A 73 -2.55 -16.74 15.80
N GLY A 74 -2.20 -15.91 16.79
CA GLY A 74 -0.95 -16.02 17.55
C GLY A 74 -0.84 -17.31 18.36
N CYS A 75 -1.87 -17.67 19.13
CA CYS A 75 -1.90 -18.92 19.89
C CYS A 75 -1.82 -20.17 18.98
N LEU A 76 -2.60 -20.20 17.90
CA LEU A 76 -2.56 -21.28 16.91
C LEU A 76 -1.20 -21.33 16.21
N GLY A 77 -0.60 -20.18 15.93
CA GLY A 77 0.78 -20.08 15.45
C GLY A 77 1.75 -20.81 16.39
N CYS A 78 1.71 -20.51 17.69
CA CYS A 78 2.57 -21.18 18.66
C CYS A 78 2.34 -22.70 18.74
N VAL A 79 1.07 -23.15 18.78
CA VAL A 79 0.71 -24.58 18.86
C VAL A 79 1.16 -25.35 17.62
N THR A 80 1.17 -24.69 16.46
CA THR A 80 1.51 -25.32 15.17
C THR A 80 2.93 -25.01 14.70
N ALA A 81 3.78 -24.42 15.55
CA ALA A 81 5.12 -23.93 15.17
C ALA A 81 5.10 -23.04 13.90
N TYR A 82 4.06 -22.22 13.78
CA TYR A 82 3.77 -21.31 12.66
C TYR A 82 3.53 -21.99 11.30
N LEU A 83 3.47 -23.32 11.23
CA LEU A 83 3.16 -24.05 9.99
C LEU A 83 1.75 -23.72 9.47
N ILE A 84 0.83 -23.36 10.36
CA ILE A 84 -0.53 -22.92 9.99
C ILE A 84 -0.53 -21.71 9.06
N PHE A 85 0.50 -20.86 9.09
CA PHE A 85 0.63 -19.70 8.21
C PHE A 85 0.94 -20.07 6.75
N MET A 86 1.28 -21.32 6.45
CA MET A 86 1.31 -21.81 5.07
C MET A 86 -0.10 -21.99 4.50
N CYS A 87 -1.10 -22.20 5.36
CA CYS A 87 -2.49 -22.42 4.96
C CYS A 87 -3.40 -21.21 5.23
N ILE A 88 -3.05 -20.35 6.20
CA ILE A 88 -3.84 -19.20 6.62
C ILE A 88 -3.02 -17.91 6.45
N GLN A 89 -3.58 -16.97 5.69
CA GLN A 89 -2.99 -15.65 5.52
C GLN A 89 -3.20 -14.79 6.78
N THR A 90 -2.15 -14.13 7.27
CA THR A 90 -2.21 -13.25 8.46
C THR A 90 -3.11 -12.03 8.24
N GLN A 91 -3.65 -11.46 9.31
CA GLN A 91 -4.45 -10.22 9.23
C GLN A 91 -3.75 -9.09 8.46
N TYR A 92 -2.46 -8.85 8.76
CA TYR A 92 -1.69 -7.82 8.07
C TYR A 92 -1.62 -8.03 6.55
N ASN A 93 -1.37 -9.27 6.11
CA ASN A 93 -1.34 -9.61 4.69
C ASN A 93 -2.71 -9.45 4.01
N LYS A 94 -3.82 -9.72 4.72
CA LYS A 94 -5.17 -9.46 4.20
C LYS A 94 -5.41 -7.97 3.99
N CYS A 95 -5.01 -7.13 4.94
CA CYS A 95 -5.09 -5.67 4.82
C CYS A 95 -4.22 -5.15 3.66
N LEU A 96 -3.00 -5.66 3.49
CA LEU A 96 -2.14 -5.30 2.35
C LEU A 96 -2.76 -5.68 1.01
N LYS A 97 -3.42 -6.85 0.92
CA LYS A 97 -4.12 -7.25 -0.30
C LYS A 97 -5.27 -6.29 -0.62
N ARG A 98 -6.10 -5.97 0.39
CA ARG A 98 -7.18 -4.98 0.26
C ARG A 98 -6.67 -3.60 -0.16
N LEU A 99 -5.53 -3.18 0.39
CA LEU A 99 -4.87 -1.94 0.01
C LEU A 99 -4.42 -1.95 -1.46
N ALA A 100 -3.82 -3.06 -1.92
CA ALA A 100 -3.39 -3.20 -3.30
C ALA A 100 -4.58 -3.16 -4.28
N ASP A 101 -5.68 -3.85 -3.93
CA ASP A 101 -6.91 -3.85 -4.71
C ASP A 101 -7.52 -2.43 -4.77
N TYR A 102 -7.55 -1.71 -3.64
CA TYR A 102 -8.02 -0.32 -3.58
C TYR A 102 -7.18 0.62 -4.45
N ILE A 103 -5.85 0.53 -4.39
CA ILE A 103 -4.96 1.35 -5.22
C ILE A 103 -5.20 1.08 -6.71
N ASN A 104 -5.38 -0.20 -7.08
CA ASN A 104 -5.66 -0.57 -8.46
C ASN A 104 -6.99 0.01 -8.94
N GLU A 105 -8.03 -0.03 -8.11
CA GLU A 105 -9.33 0.58 -8.41
C GLU A 105 -9.21 2.10 -8.61
N GLN A 106 -8.49 2.80 -7.72
CA GLN A 106 -8.27 4.25 -7.86
C GLN A 106 -7.48 4.58 -9.14
N ASN A 107 -6.48 3.78 -9.48
CA ASN A 107 -5.71 3.97 -10.71
C ASN A 107 -6.56 3.77 -11.97
N GLN A 108 -7.45 2.76 -11.99
CA GLN A 108 -8.36 2.54 -13.11
C GLN A 108 -9.32 3.72 -13.29
N ARG A 109 -9.92 4.19 -12.18
CA ARG A 109 -10.81 5.36 -12.20
C ARG A 109 -10.16 6.64 -12.72
N LEU A 110 -8.85 6.80 -12.53
CA LEU A 110 -8.09 7.94 -13.05
C LEU A 110 -7.68 7.76 -14.51
N GLN A 111 -7.55 6.53 -15.00
CA GLN A 111 -7.27 6.24 -16.41
C GLN A 111 -8.50 6.37 -17.30
N ASP A 112 -9.69 6.11 -16.76
CA ASP A 112 -10.97 6.20 -17.48
C ASP A 112 -11.50 7.66 -17.61
N LYS A 113 -10.81 8.63 -17.01
CA LYS A 113 -11.23 10.04 -16.95
C LYS A 113 -10.41 10.92 -17.90
#